data_AF-A0A7C3QAV8-F1
#
_entry.id   AF-A0A7C3QAV8-F1
#
_cell.length_a   1.000
_cell.length_b   1.000
_cell.length_c   1.000
_cell.angle_alpha   90.00
_cell.angle_beta   90.00
_cell.angle_gamma   90.00
#
_symmetry.space_group_name_H-M   'P 1'
#
loop_
_entity.id
_entity.type
_entity.pdbx_description
1 polymer ?
#
loop_
_entity_poly.entity_id
_entity_poly.type
_entity_poly.pdbx_seq_one_letter_code
_entity_poly.pdbx_strand_id
1 'polypeptide(L)'
;MLSCKEVSKLISLSQDRSLSPWERVSVRLHLLACKLCRRYRKQLIFLTRAGRRLRHPPHGLAYKLPDTARARMERVLAEAANRGSTENLNG
;
A
#
# COMPACT_ATOMS: atom_id res chain seq x y z
N MET A 1 21.09 -5.81 -12.43
CA MET A 1 19.78 -5.54 -13.06
C MET A 1 18.71 -6.29 -12.26
N LEU A 2 17.62 -5.63 -11.84
CA LEU A 2 16.52 -6.36 -11.19
C LEU A 2 15.79 -7.24 -12.21
N SER A 3 15.35 -8.40 -11.74
CA SER A 3 14.49 -9.32 -12.46
C SER A 3 13.08 -8.74 -12.64
N CYS A 4 12.35 -9.24 -13.63
CA CYS A 4 10.94 -8.90 -13.82
C CYS A 4 10.08 -9.20 -12.57
N LYS A 5 10.43 -10.23 -11.79
CA LYS A 5 9.73 -10.60 -10.54
C LYS A 5 9.92 -9.53 -9.46
N GLU A 6 11.13 -9.04 -9.27
CA GLU A 6 11.41 -7.98 -8.29
C GLU A 6 10.78 -6.65 -8.71
N VAL A 7 10.85 -6.32 -10.01
CA VAL A 7 10.28 -5.08 -10.53
C VAL A 7 8.76 -5.09 -10.47
N SER A 8 8.10 -6.21 -10.80
CA SER A 8 6.65 -6.33 -10.63
C SER A 8 6.23 -6.18 -9.17
N LYS A 9 6.98 -6.77 -8.23
CA LYS A 9 6.76 -6.57 -6.78
C LYS A 9 6.90 -5.09 -6.38
N LEU A 10 7.95 -4.40 -6.82
CA LEU A 10 8.15 -2.98 -6.55
C LEU A 10 7.06 -2.10 -7.18
N ILE A 11 6.61 -2.44 -8.38
CA ILE A 11 5.48 -1.76 -9.04
C ILE A 11 4.21 -1.92 -8.20
N SER A 12 3.93 -3.12 -7.67
CA SER A 12 2.80 -3.35 -6.76
C SER A 12 2.93 -2.53 -5.47
N LEU A 13 4.09 -2.61 -4.81
CA LEU A 13 4.36 -1.86 -3.58
C LEU A 13 4.21 -0.36 -3.77
N SER A 14 4.51 0.17 -4.96
CA SER A 14 4.35 1.59 -5.27
C SER A 14 2.90 2.09 -5.25
N GLN A 15 1.92 1.18 -5.26
CA GLN A 15 0.50 1.49 -5.16
C GLN A 15 0.04 1.65 -3.70
N ASP A 16 0.75 0.99 -2.77
CA ASP A 16 0.43 0.97 -1.34
C ASP A 16 1.31 1.95 -0.56
N ARG A 17 2.60 2.04 -0.89
CA ARG A 17 3.57 2.93 -0.26
C ARG A 17 4.42 3.69 -1.27
N SER A 18 5.04 4.77 -0.80
CA SER A 18 6.13 5.40 -1.54
C SER A 18 7.35 4.48 -1.62
N LEU A 19 7.87 4.30 -2.83
CA LEU A 19 9.16 3.65 -3.06
C LEU A 19 10.30 4.59 -2.64
N SER A 20 11.40 4.00 -2.15
CA SER A 20 12.65 4.72 -1.91
C SER A 20 13.21 5.29 -3.22
N PRO A 21 14.08 6.31 -3.17
CA PRO A 21 14.68 6.89 -4.37
C PRO A 21 15.40 5.84 -5.23
N TRP A 22 16.13 4.92 -4.60
CA TRP A 22 16.84 3.83 -5.28
C TRP A 22 15.92 2.81 -5.94
N GLU A 23 14.86 2.39 -5.23
CA GLU A 23 13.82 1.52 -5.80
C GLU A 23 13.18 2.17 -7.04
N ARG A 24 12.91 3.48 -6.95
CA ARG A 24 12.27 4.25 -8.03
C ARG A 24 13.15 4.35 -9.27
N VAL A 25 14.44 4.65 -9.12
CA VAL A 25 15.39 4.70 -10.24
C VAL A 25 15.52 3.33 -10.88
N SER A 26 15.66 2.29 -10.06
CA SER A 26 15.84 0.92 -10.54
C SER A 26 14.65 0.41 -11.35
N VAL A 27 13.43 0.68 -10.88
CA VAL A 27 12.20 0.41 -11.63
C VAL A 27 12.17 1.19 -12.94
N ARG A 28 12.50 2.49 -12.93
CA ARG A 28 12.53 3.31 -14.16
C ARG A 28 13.48 2.74 -15.21
N LEU A 29 14.70 2.36 -14.81
CA LEU A 29 15.68 1.76 -15.72
C LEU A 29 15.17 0.44 -16.32
N HIS A 30 14.62 -0.45 -15.50
CA HIS A 30 14.05 -1.70 -16.02
C HIS A 30 12.85 -1.45 -16.95
N LEU A 31 12.02 -0.45 -16.65
CA LEU A 31 10.91 -0.07 -17.51
C LEU A 31 11.36 0.52 -18.85
N LEU A 32 12.59 1.02 -19.02
CA LEU A 32 13.10 1.42 -20.33
C LEU A 32 13.45 0.19 -21.19
N ALA A 33 14.01 -0.85 -20.58
CA ALA A 33 14.42 -2.08 -21.28
C ALA A 33 13.28 -3.09 -21.51
N CYS A 34 12.31 -3.19 -20.58
CA CYS A 34 11.32 -4.27 -20.58
C CYS A 34 9.90 -3.79 -20.95
N LYS A 35 9.42 -4.17 -22.15
CA LYS A 35 8.05 -3.89 -22.62
C LYS A 35 6.96 -4.52 -21.74
N LEU A 36 7.20 -5.72 -21.21
CA LEU A 36 6.23 -6.45 -20.39
C LEU A 36 5.96 -5.71 -19.07
N CYS A 37 7.01 -5.32 -18.36
CA CYS A 37 6.88 -4.56 -17.12
C CYS A 37 6.24 -3.18 -17.34
N ARG A 38 6.46 -2.54 -18.50
CA ARG A 38 5.73 -1.32 -18.89
C ARG A 38 4.23 -1.57 -19.01
N ARG A 39 3.82 -2.65 -19.68
CA ARG A 39 2.40 -3.01 -19.84
C ARG A 39 1.75 -3.35 -18.51
N TYR A 40 2.43 -4.17 -17.69
CA TYR A 40 1.98 -4.53 -16.35
C TYR A 40 1.73 -3.28 -15.48
N ARG A 41 2.69 -2.34 -15.43
CA ARG A 41 2.53 -1.08 -14.69
C ARG A 41 1.29 -0.30 -15.14
N LYS A 42 1.05 -0.19 -16.46
CA LYS A 42 -0.12 0.51 -17.00
C LYS A 42 -1.44 -0.16 -16.55
N GLN A 43 -1.52 -1.49 -16.64
CA GLN A 43 -2.69 -2.26 -16.20
C GLN A 43 -2.94 -2.11 -14.70
N LEU A 44 -1.89 -2.19 -13.88
CA LEU A 44 -2.03 -2.06 -12.44
C LEU A 44 -2.52 -0.66 -12.05
N ILE A 45 -1.97 0.40 -12.64
CA ILE A 45 -2.43 1.78 -12.41
C ILE A 45 -3.91 1.94 -12.81
N PHE A 46 -4.33 1.33 -13.93
CA PHE A 46 -5.73 1.34 -14.34
C PHE A 46 -6.64 0.71 -13.28
N LEU A 47 -6.31 -0.51 -12.83
CA LEU A 47 -7.08 -1.22 -11.80
C LEU A 47 -7.14 -0.43 -10.48
N THR A 48 -6.01 0.08 -10.00
CA THR A 48 -5.99 0.88 -8.76
C THR A 48 -6.82 2.15 -8.88
N ARG A 49 -6.78 2.84 -10.04
CA ARG A 49 -7.59 4.03 -10.27
C ARG A 49 -9.09 3.71 -10.32
N ALA A 50 -9.47 2.62 -10.99
CA ALA A 50 -10.86 2.16 -11.02
C ALA A 50 -11.35 1.81 -9.61
N GLY A 51 -10.56 1.04 -8.84
CA GLY A 51 -10.89 0.69 -7.46
C GLY A 51 -11.01 1.91 -6.53
N ARG A 52 -10.16 2.93 -6.69
CA ARG A 52 -10.29 4.19 -5.92
C ARG A 52 -11.58 4.95 -6.24
N ARG A 53 -12.04 4.94 -7.48
CA ARG A 53 -13.34 5.55 -7.85
C ARG A 53 -14.52 4.80 -7.21
N LEU A 54 -14.42 3.48 -7.12
CA LEU A 54 -15.44 2.63 -6.48
C LEU A 54 -15.43 2.72 -4.94
N ARG A 55 -14.32 3.13 -4.32
CA ARG A 55 -14.22 3.31 -2.86
C ARG A 55 -15.06 4.47 -2.32
N HIS A 56 -15.50 5.39 -3.18
CA HIS A 56 -16.54 6.34 -2.81
C HIS A 56 -17.88 5.63 -3.00
N PRO A 57 -18.58 5.24 -1.93
CA PRO A 57 -19.94 4.74 -2.08
C PRO A 57 -20.76 5.80 -2.82
N PRO A 58 -21.69 5.41 -3.72
CA PRO A 58 -22.65 6.35 -4.28
C PRO A 58 -23.32 7.11 -3.12
N HIS A 59 -23.49 8.42 -3.31
CA HIS A 59 -24.03 9.38 -2.33
C HIS A 59 -25.17 8.74 -1.52
N GLY A 60 -24.96 8.50 -0.21
CA GLY A 60 -25.98 7.98 0.70
C GLY A 60 -25.58 6.74 1.53
N LEU A 61 -24.57 5.97 1.12
CA LEU A 61 -24.11 4.79 1.87
C LEU A 61 -22.80 5.06 2.62
N ALA A 62 -22.79 6.04 3.51
CA ALA A 62 -21.68 6.22 4.45
C ALA A 62 -21.76 5.11 5.52
N TYR A 63 -21.17 3.95 5.26
CA TYR A 63 -21.04 2.89 6.27
C TYR A 63 -20.03 3.33 7.33
N LYS A 64 -20.49 4.13 8.30
CA LYS A 64 -19.71 4.44 9.49
C LYS A 64 -19.54 3.14 10.27
N LEU A 65 -18.33 2.91 10.74
CA LEU A 65 -18.06 1.82 11.68
C LEU A 65 -18.96 2.02 12.91
N PRO A 66 -19.74 1.02 13.34
CA PRO A 66 -20.58 1.16 14.53
C PRO A 66 -19.70 1.46 15.75
N ASP A 67 -20.21 2.27 16.68
CA ASP A 67 -19.42 2.82 17.78
C ASP A 67 -18.79 1.72 18.66
N THR A 68 -19.46 0.58 18.80
CA THR A 68 -18.94 -0.58 19.54
C THR A 68 -17.76 -1.27 18.84
N ALA A 69 -17.70 -1.25 17.51
CA ALA A 69 -16.56 -1.77 16.75
C ALA A 69 -15.39 -0.79 16.79
N ARG A 70 -15.68 0.52 16.69
CA ARG A 70 -14.69 1.58 16.85
C ARG A 70 -14.00 1.51 18.21
N ALA A 71 -14.77 1.47 19.30
CA ALA A 71 -14.22 1.40 20.66
C ALA A 71 -13.35 0.14 20.89
N ARG A 72 -13.72 -0.99 20.27
CA ARG A 72 -12.89 -2.21 20.31
C ARG A 72 -11.56 -2.02 19.60
N MET A 73 -11.56 -1.44 18.40
CA MET A 73 -10.33 -1.16 17.65
C MET A 73 -9.43 -0.16 18.40
N GLU A 74 -10.01 0.88 19.01
CA GLU A 74 -9.27 1.87 19.79
C GLU A 74 -8.57 1.25 21.00
N ARG A 75 -9.23 0.36 21.75
CA ARG A 75 -8.58 -0.37 22.86
C ARG A 75 -7.40 -1.22 22.38
N VAL A 76 -7.59 -1.98 21.29
CA VAL A 76 -6.53 -2.85 20.76
C VAL A 76 -5.32 -2.02 20.30
N LEU A 77 -5.54 -0.88 19.65
CA LEU A 77 -4.46 0.02 19.24
C LEU A 77 -3.75 0.66 20.46
N ALA A 78 -4.49 1.04 21.50
CA ALA A 78 -3.91 1.59 22.72
C ALA A 78 -3.04 0.54 23.47
N GLU A 79 -3.51 -0.70 23.56
CA GLU A 79 -2.74 -1.80 24.14
C GLU A 79 -1.47 -2.11 23.33
N ALA A 80 -1.56 -2.12 22.00
CA ALA A 80 -0.42 -2.37 21.13
C ALA A 80 0.65 -1.26 21.24
N ALA A 81 0.22 0.00 21.34
CA ALA A 81 1.12 1.13 21.56
C ALA A 81 1.86 1.06 22.91
N ASN A 82 1.19 0.56 23.95
CA ASN A 82 1.79 0.42 25.28
C ASN A 82 2.81 -0.74 25.35
N ARG A 83 2.54 -1.87 24.67
CA ARG A 83 3.49 -3.00 24.61
C ARG A 83 4.81 -2.64 23.94
N GLY A 84 4.78 -1.86 22.85
CA GLY A 84 5.99 -1.39 22.18
C GLY A 84 6.83 -0.40 23.00
N SER A 85 6.25 0.26 24.01
CA SER A 85 7.00 1.11 24.95
C SER A 85 7.64 0.31 26.08
N THR A 86 7.04 -0.80 26.50
CA THR A 86 7.60 -1.67 27.54
C THR A 86 8.77 -2.55 27.05
N GLU A 87 8.86 -2.85 25.76
CA GLU A 87 9.98 -3.62 25.19
C GLU A 87 11.27 -2.78 24.99
N ASN A 88 11.17 -1.45 24.94
CA ASN A 88 12.32 -0.54 24.73
C ASN A 88 12.99 -0.05 26.04
N LEU A 89 12.51 -0.47 27.21
CA LEU A 89 13.07 -0.09 28.52
C LEU A 89 13.90 -1.20 29.19
N ASN A 90 14.01 -2.38 28.58
CA ASN A 90 14.81 -3.52 29.06
C ASN A 90 16.05 -3.79 28.17
N GLY A 91 16.58 -2.77 27.50
CA GLY A 91 17.81 -2.84 26.67
C GLY A 91 18.98 -2.15 27.35
#